data_AF-D7MYA2-F1
#
_entry.id   AF-D7MYA2-F1
#
_cell.length_a   1.000
_cell.length_b   1.000
_cell.length_c   1.000
_cell.angle_alpha   90.00
_cell.angle_beta   90.00
_cell.angle_gamma   90.00
#
_symmetry.space_group_name_H-M   'P 1'
#
loop_
_entity.id
_entity.type
_entity.pdbx_description
1 polymer ?
#
loop_
_entity_poly.entity_id
_entity_poly.type
_entity_poly.pdbx_seq_one_letter_code
_entity_poly.pdbx_strand_id
1 'polypeptide(L)'
;MGLMKVMTILVLFVSVSSTLAQSNNGGHISILVSEMGLDFAKDYLIKKVITVTLPLQLPDIENKVKIPLIGKVRMGLSNIQIDAVHVQSSKIETRKDGIVLSVLGATANLSMDWSYTYRASFFEISDHGDASVEVKGMDLKITATLVNDNGSLKIVSRENDCTVENIDIHINGGASWVVDAFQKMIISTVEKTVSTKIVENMKKLDSFLQSLPKQRKIDDAAAVNLTFTGNPVLGNSSVEVDINGLFLPKGDDVKVSGSRSSSVFGGVKRMVTISVEEEVFNSATLVYFNVSSQILI
;
A
#
# COMPACT_ATOMS: atom_id res chain seq x y z
N MET A 1 12.00 35.64 -56.92
CA MET A 1 12.80 34.57 -56.28
C MET A 1 12.66 34.64 -54.75
N GLY A 2 11.43 34.58 -54.24
CA GLY A 2 11.10 34.74 -52.81
C GLY A 2 9.91 33.88 -52.38
N LEU A 3 8.91 33.69 -53.23
CA LEU A 3 7.82 32.75 -52.98
C LEU A 3 8.22 31.27 -53.15
N MET A 4 9.19 30.96 -54.02
CA MET A 4 9.61 29.58 -54.28
C MET A 4 10.56 29.01 -53.22
N LYS A 5 11.07 29.84 -52.28
CA LYS A 5 11.87 29.38 -51.13
C LYS A 5 11.03 29.17 -49.85
N VAL A 6 9.84 29.77 -49.76
CA VAL A 6 8.92 29.58 -48.63
C VAL A 6 8.13 28.28 -48.77
N MET A 7 7.79 27.86 -50.01
CA MET A 7 7.19 26.54 -50.25
C MET A 7 8.15 25.37 -50.04
N THR A 8 9.47 25.57 -50.16
CA THR A 8 10.46 24.49 -49.94
C THR A 8 10.71 24.22 -48.45
N ILE A 9 10.44 25.17 -47.56
CA ILE A 9 10.57 24.99 -46.11
C ILE A 9 9.32 24.35 -45.50
N LEU A 10 8.15 24.48 -46.14
CA LEU A 10 6.90 23.83 -45.69
C LEU A 10 6.78 22.35 -46.13
N VAL A 11 7.62 21.90 -47.07
CA VAL A 11 7.62 20.49 -47.57
C VAL A 11 8.69 19.63 -46.88
N LEU A 12 9.50 20.19 -45.98
CA LEU A 12 10.53 19.45 -45.22
C LEU A 12 10.06 18.92 -43.86
N PHE A 13 8.78 19.11 -43.50
CA PHE A 13 8.16 18.49 -42.32
C PHE A 13 7.29 17.27 -42.64
N VAL A 14 7.34 16.76 -43.88
CA VAL A 14 6.64 15.54 -44.30
C VAL A 14 7.63 14.55 -44.89
N SER A 15 8.45 13.94 -44.03
CA SER A 15 9.07 12.63 -44.30
C SER A 15 9.87 12.14 -43.10
N VAL A 16 9.18 11.54 -42.12
CA VAL A 16 9.73 10.37 -41.43
C VAL A 16 8.68 9.29 -41.55
N SER A 17 8.80 8.49 -42.62
CA SER A 17 8.18 7.18 -42.67
C SER A 17 8.94 6.28 -41.71
N SER A 18 8.39 6.08 -40.51
CA SER A 18 8.70 4.90 -39.71
C SER A 18 7.60 3.88 -39.96
N THR A 19 7.77 3.07 -41.00
CA THR A 19 7.11 1.75 -41.04
C THR A 19 7.78 0.88 -39.99
N LEU A 20 7.34 1.00 -38.75
CA LEU A 20 7.40 -0.08 -37.78
C LEU A 20 5.99 -0.27 -37.27
N ALA A 21 5.36 -1.37 -37.70
CA ALA A 21 4.20 -1.90 -37.01
C ALA A 21 4.65 -2.29 -35.59
N GLN A 22 4.61 -1.33 -34.67
CA GLN A 22 4.70 -1.59 -33.24
C GLN A 22 3.28 -1.54 -32.68
N SER A 23 2.94 -2.62 -31.99
CA SER A 23 1.74 -2.76 -31.16
C SER A 23 1.38 -1.45 -30.45
N ASN A 24 0.19 -0.94 -30.75
CA ASN A 24 -0.34 0.38 -30.38
C ASN A 24 -0.77 0.49 -28.90
N ASN A 25 0.10 0.12 -27.95
CA ASN A 25 -0.25 -0.05 -26.52
C ASN A 25 0.73 0.68 -25.56
N GLY A 26 1.17 1.88 -25.91
CA GLY A 26 1.92 2.76 -25.00
C GLY A 26 0.99 3.59 -24.12
N GLY A 27 1.44 3.99 -22.93
CA GLY A 27 0.75 5.01 -22.14
C GLY A 27 1.13 6.41 -22.62
N HIS A 28 0.16 7.33 -22.61
CA HIS A 28 0.32 8.72 -23.05
C HIS A 28 0.20 9.73 -21.90
N ILE A 29 -0.10 9.24 -20.69
CA ILE A 29 -0.01 10.00 -19.46
C ILE A 29 0.87 9.23 -18.48
N SER A 30 1.95 9.86 -18.03
CA SER A 30 2.85 9.31 -17.03
C SER A 30 2.66 10.04 -15.71
N ILE A 31 2.53 9.30 -14.62
CA ILE A 31 2.37 9.82 -13.26
C ILE A 31 3.57 9.36 -12.45
N LEU A 32 4.40 10.31 -12.03
CA LEU A 32 5.55 10.08 -11.17
C LEU A 32 5.20 10.48 -9.73
N VAL A 33 5.22 9.51 -8.82
CA VAL A 33 5.20 9.72 -7.37
C VAL A 33 6.65 9.79 -6.90
N SER A 34 7.07 10.95 -6.40
CA SER A 34 8.43 11.20 -5.93
C SER A 34 8.64 10.69 -4.50
N GLU A 35 9.86 10.79 -4.00
CA GLU A 35 10.21 10.48 -2.60
C GLU A 35 9.30 11.20 -1.60
N MET A 36 9.06 12.50 -1.85
CA MET A 36 8.15 13.30 -1.03
C MET A 36 6.71 12.78 -1.06
N GLY A 37 6.26 12.26 -2.20
CA GLY A 37 4.93 11.66 -2.34
C GLY A 37 4.84 10.30 -1.63
N LEU A 38 5.89 9.48 -1.72
CA LEU A 38 5.98 8.22 -1.01
C LEU A 38 6.02 8.41 0.50
N ASP A 39 6.82 9.37 0.99
CA ASP A 39 6.89 9.70 2.41
C ASP A 39 5.55 10.19 2.96
N PHE A 40 4.87 11.07 2.21
CA PHE A 40 3.52 11.50 2.58
C PHE A 40 2.53 10.33 2.63
N ALA A 41 2.55 9.46 1.62
CA ALA A 41 1.68 8.29 1.58
C ALA A 41 1.96 7.32 2.73
N LYS A 42 3.23 7.09 3.07
CA LYS A 42 3.66 6.31 4.24
C LYS A 42 3.03 6.86 5.52
N ASP A 43 3.23 8.14 5.83
CA ASP A 43 2.75 8.74 7.07
C ASP A 43 1.23 8.72 7.17
N TYR A 44 0.56 9.01 6.06
CA TYR A 44 -0.89 8.96 5.97
C TYR A 44 -1.42 7.53 6.19
N LEU A 45 -0.85 6.53 5.53
CA LEU A 45 -1.28 5.14 5.62
C LEU A 45 -1.02 4.53 7.00
N ILE A 46 0.14 4.78 7.60
CA ILE A 46 0.44 4.36 8.98
C ILE A 46 -0.61 4.92 9.93
N LYS A 47 -0.82 6.25 9.90
CA LYS A 47 -1.82 6.91 10.75
C LYS A 47 -3.22 6.35 10.53
N LYS A 48 -3.61 6.14 9.27
CA LYS A 48 -4.91 5.60 8.91
C LYS A 48 -5.08 4.18 9.45
N VAL A 49 -4.10 3.30 9.26
CA VAL A 49 -4.12 1.91 9.74
C VAL A 49 -4.27 1.87 11.26
N ILE A 50 -3.48 2.64 12.00
CA ILE A 50 -3.58 2.72 13.47
C ILE A 50 -4.99 3.18 13.88
N THR A 51 -5.49 4.26 13.27
CA THR A 51 -6.80 4.84 13.62
C THR A 51 -7.97 3.89 13.39
N VAL A 52 -7.95 3.09 12.30
CA VAL A 52 -9.08 2.19 11.96
C VAL A 52 -8.94 0.78 12.52
N THR A 53 -7.78 0.45 13.09
CA THR A 53 -7.48 -0.90 13.60
C THR A 53 -7.54 -0.95 15.12
N LEU A 54 -7.26 0.17 15.80
CA LEU A 54 -7.30 0.21 17.25
C LEU A 54 -8.71 0.53 17.79
N PRO A 55 -9.09 -0.08 18.92
CA PRO A 55 -8.27 -1.03 19.68
C PRO A 55 -8.30 -2.45 19.06
N LEU A 56 -7.17 -3.15 19.04
CA LEU A 56 -7.01 -4.43 18.32
C LEU A 56 -7.07 -5.61 19.29
N GLN A 57 -8.04 -6.50 19.08
CA GLN A 57 -8.22 -7.72 19.87
C GLN A 57 -7.22 -8.81 19.46
N LEU A 58 -6.59 -9.42 20.46
CA LEU A 58 -5.67 -10.55 20.34
C LEU A 58 -6.35 -11.83 20.83
N PRO A 59 -5.95 -13.01 20.32
CA PRO A 59 -6.51 -14.27 20.78
C PRO A 59 -6.09 -14.58 22.22
N ASP A 60 -6.98 -15.22 22.97
CA ASP A 60 -6.71 -15.72 24.32
C ASP A 60 -5.52 -16.70 24.32
N ILE A 61 -4.77 -16.70 25.42
CA ILE A 61 -3.56 -17.52 25.58
C ILE A 61 -3.74 -18.42 26.79
N GLU A 62 -3.65 -19.73 26.58
CA GLU A 62 -3.60 -20.70 27.68
C GLU A 62 -2.19 -21.27 27.85
N ASN A 63 -1.75 -21.42 29.10
CA ASN A 63 -0.51 -22.09 29.44
C ASN A 63 -0.67 -23.05 30.63
N LYS A 64 0.11 -24.14 30.63
CA LYS A 64 0.13 -25.14 31.69
C LYS A 64 1.55 -25.33 32.16
N VAL A 65 1.85 -24.87 33.38
CA VAL A 65 3.18 -25.00 33.98
C VAL A 65 3.15 -25.95 35.16
N LYS A 66 4.28 -26.59 35.44
CA LYS A 66 4.46 -27.42 36.63
C LYS A 66 5.41 -26.70 37.58
N ILE A 67 4.89 -26.24 38.71
CA ILE A 67 5.69 -25.54 39.73
C ILE A 67 6.07 -26.56 40.81
N PRO A 68 7.36 -26.62 41.23
CA PRO A 68 7.78 -27.45 42.36
C PRO A 68 6.91 -27.17 43.60
N LEU A 69 6.58 -28.21 44.36
CA LEU A 69 5.74 -28.14 45.58
C LEU A 69 4.24 -27.81 45.35
N ILE A 70 3.87 -27.09 44.28
CA ILE A 70 2.48 -26.68 43.99
C ILE A 70 1.78 -27.64 43.01
N GLY A 71 2.53 -28.22 42.06
CA GLY A 71 1.99 -29.14 41.06
C GLY A 71 1.64 -28.47 39.72
N LYS A 72 0.64 -28.99 39.01
CA LYS A 72 0.22 -28.46 37.70
C LYS A 72 -0.68 -27.25 37.89
N VAL A 73 -0.26 -26.12 37.34
CA VAL A 73 -1.01 -24.86 37.31
C VAL A 73 -1.52 -24.64 35.90
N ARG A 74 -2.82 -24.38 35.76
CA ARG A 74 -3.41 -23.87 34.51
C ARG A 74 -3.48 -22.36 34.62
N MET A 75 -3.04 -21.66 33.60
CA MET A 75 -3.05 -20.22 33.54
C MET A 75 -3.65 -19.78 32.22
N GLY A 76 -4.34 -18.65 32.23
CA GLY A 76 -4.99 -18.08 31.06
C GLY A 76 -4.83 -16.57 31.01
N LEU A 77 -4.68 -16.05 29.80
CA LEU A 77 -4.81 -14.63 29.48
C LEU A 77 -6.02 -14.48 28.55
N SER A 78 -6.89 -13.52 28.85
CA SER A 78 -8.10 -13.24 28.09
C SER A 78 -8.31 -11.75 27.90
N ASN A 79 -9.23 -11.37 27.02
CA ASN A 79 -9.55 -9.96 26.72
C ASN A 79 -8.28 -9.15 26.36
N ILE A 80 -7.34 -9.78 25.68
CA ILE A 80 -6.06 -9.18 25.34
C ILE A 80 -6.29 -8.17 24.22
N GLN A 81 -5.95 -6.91 24.46
CA GLN A 81 -6.22 -5.82 23.54
C GLN A 81 -5.01 -4.90 23.42
N ILE A 82 -4.67 -4.51 22.19
CA ILE A 82 -3.77 -3.38 21.94
C ILE A 82 -4.62 -2.11 21.90
N ASP A 83 -4.36 -1.20 22.82
CA ASP A 83 -5.12 0.02 23.01
C ASP A 83 -4.50 1.22 22.31
N ALA A 84 -3.16 1.27 22.27
CA ALA A 84 -2.41 2.35 21.66
C ALA A 84 -1.15 1.82 20.97
N VAL A 85 -0.76 2.46 19.88
CA VAL A 85 0.51 2.21 19.17
C VAL A 85 1.17 3.55 18.89
N HIS A 86 2.46 3.65 19.21
CA HIS A 86 3.28 4.82 18.95
C HIS A 86 4.44 4.45 18.02
N VAL A 87 4.49 5.09 16.86
CA VAL A 87 5.54 4.88 15.85
C VAL A 87 6.62 5.93 16.04
N GLN A 88 7.83 5.50 16.41
CA GLN A 88 8.98 6.40 16.60
C GLN A 88 9.63 6.79 15.27
N SER A 89 9.94 5.80 14.44
CA SER A 89 10.60 5.98 13.15
C SER A 89 9.95 5.12 12.09
N SER A 90 9.81 5.66 10.88
CA SER A 90 9.35 4.92 9.72
C SER A 90 9.99 5.43 8.44
N LYS A 91 10.27 4.51 7.51
CA LYS A 91 10.93 4.78 6.24
C LYS A 91 10.25 4.02 5.11
N ILE A 92 10.14 4.66 3.94
CA ILE A 92 9.73 4.00 2.70
C ILE A 92 10.84 4.14 1.68
N GLU A 93 11.15 3.05 0.99
CA GLU A 93 12.20 2.99 -0.02
C GLU A 93 11.71 2.23 -1.24
N THR A 94 12.20 2.59 -2.41
CA THR A 94 12.07 1.79 -3.62
C THR A 94 13.37 1.04 -3.88
N ARG A 95 13.27 -0.25 -4.16
CA ARG A 95 14.38 -1.15 -4.49
C ARG A 95 14.04 -1.90 -5.78
N LYS A 96 15.03 -2.61 -6.33
CA LYS A 96 14.82 -3.46 -7.52
C LYS A 96 13.68 -4.48 -7.32
N ASP A 97 13.52 -4.95 -6.09
CA ASP A 97 12.56 -6.01 -5.74
C ASP A 97 11.18 -5.49 -5.29
N GLY A 98 11.00 -4.17 -5.21
CA GLY A 98 9.72 -3.57 -4.80
C GLY A 98 9.86 -2.32 -3.92
N ILE A 99 8.74 -1.96 -3.30
CA ILE A 99 8.61 -0.90 -2.31
C ILE A 99 8.74 -1.54 -0.93
N VAL A 100 9.65 -1.00 -0.11
CA VAL A 100 9.91 -1.46 1.25
C VAL A 100 9.45 -0.38 2.23
N LEU A 101 8.53 -0.74 3.11
CA LEU A 101 8.13 0.06 4.26
C LEU A 101 8.73 -0.56 5.52
N SER A 102 9.49 0.23 6.27
CA SER A 102 10.04 -0.15 7.57
C SER A 102 9.51 0.77 8.66
N VAL A 103 9.09 0.19 9.78
CA VAL A 103 8.82 0.89 11.03
C VAL A 103 9.78 0.32 12.06
N LEU A 104 10.48 1.19 12.79
CA LEU A 104 11.50 0.79 13.75
C LEU A 104 11.19 1.38 15.13
N GLY A 105 11.34 0.56 16.16
CA GLY A 105 11.22 0.97 17.56
C GLY A 105 9.82 1.41 17.95
N ALA A 106 8.76 0.89 17.31
CA ALA A 106 7.41 1.24 17.74
C ALA A 106 7.12 0.69 19.14
N THR A 107 6.28 1.39 19.90
CA THR A 107 5.78 0.92 21.19
C THR A 107 4.27 0.72 21.12
N ALA A 108 3.74 -0.14 21.98
CA ALA A 108 2.31 -0.35 22.08
C ALA A 108 1.87 -0.59 23.53
N ASN A 109 0.69 -0.10 23.89
CA ASN A 109 0.08 -0.35 25.19
C ASN A 109 -1.01 -1.40 25.02
N LEU A 110 -0.98 -2.42 25.87
CA LEU A 110 -1.97 -3.48 25.90
C LEU A 110 -2.63 -3.55 27.28
N SER A 111 -3.87 -3.99 27.27
CA SER A 111 -4.61 -4.44 28.44
C SER A 111 -4.97 -5.92 28.28
N MET A 112 -5.05 -6.65 29.39
CA MET A 112 -5.48 -8.04 29.41
C MET A 112 -5.97 -8.44 30.81
N ASP A 113 -6.76 -9.50 30.86
CA ASP A 113 -7.10 -10.20 32.09
C ASP A 113 -6.21 -11.44 32.23
N TRP A 114 -5.79 -11.74 33.46
CA TRP A 114 -5.07 -12.97 33.79
C TRP A 114 -5.89 -13.82 34.76
N SER A 115 -5.71 -15.13 34.68
CA SER A 115 -6.25 -16.07 35.66
C SER A 115 -5.31 -17.26 35.84
N TYR A 116 -5.34 -17.86 37.02
CA TYR A 116 -4.74 -19.16 37.23
C TYR A 116 -5.61 -20.07 38.10
N THR A 117 -5.41 -21.36 37.96
CA THR A 117 -6.05 -22.38 38.77
C THR A 117 -5.09 -23.54 39.00
N TYR A 118 -4.93 -23.95 40.25
CA TYR A 118 -4.15 -25.13 40.61
C TYR A 118 -4.79 -25.89 41.78
N ARG A 119 -4.44 -27.17 41.90
CA ARG A 119 -4.96 -28.03 42.95
C ARG A 119 -3.88 -28.25 44.01
N ALA A 120 -4.11 -27.72 45.20
CA ALA A 120 -3.28 -27.96 46.38
C ALA A 120 -3.91 -29.07 47.23
N SER A 121 -3.34 -30.27 47.19
CA SER A 121 -3.85 -31.43 47.93
C SER A 121 -5.32 -31.74 47.58
N PHE A 122 -6.28 -31.44 48.46
CA PHE A 122 -7.72 -31.68 48.28
C PHE A 122 -8.54 -30.42 47.96
N PHE A 123 -7.93 -29.24 47.85
CA PHE A 123 -8.62 -27.99 47.50
C PHE A 123 -8.11 -27.40 46.18
N GLU A 124 -8.99 -26.66 45.51
CA GLU A 124 -8.66 -25.88 44.31
C GLU A 124 -8.45 -24.42 44.71
N ILE A 125 -7.35 -23.84 44.25
CA ILE A 125 -7.01 -22.43 44.44
C ILE A 125 -7.03 -21.79 43.06
N SER A 126 -7.78 -20.70 42.94
CA SER A 126 -7.89 -19.91 41.73
C SER A 126 -7.82 -18.43 42.06
N ASP A 127 -7.24 -17.65 41.17
CA ASP A 127 -7.17 -16.20 41.27
C ASP A 127 -7.22 -15.58 39.87
N HIS A 128 -7.57 -14.30 39.82
CA HIS A 128 -7.69 -13.54 38.57
C HIS A 128 -7.50 -12.04 38.81
N GLY A 129 -7.22 -11.30 37.75
CA GLY A 129 -7.14 -9.86 37.79
C GLY A 129 -6.80 -9.27 36.43
N ASP A 130 -6.56 -7.96 36.42
CA ASP A 130 -6.11 -7.21 35.25
C ASP A 130 -4.58 -7.06 35.20
N ALA A 131 -4.08 -6.84 33.98
CA ALA A 131 -2.70 -6.48 33.72
C ALA A 131 -2.62 -5.47 32.57
N SER A 132 -1.63 -4.58 32.65
CA SER A 132 -1.22 -3.73 31.53
C SER A 132 0.16 -4.17 31.02
N VAL A 133 0.37 -4.06 29.72
CA VAL A 133 1.63 -4.45 29.08
C VAL A 133 2.11 -3.32 28.17
N GLU A 134 3.39 -2.98 28.29
CA GLU A 134 4.08 -2.08 27.37
C GLU A 134 4.96 -2.91 26.43
N VAL A 135 4.65 -2.90 25.14
CA VAL A 135 5.48 -3.48 24.08
C VAL A 135 6.57 -2.48 23.69
N LYS A 136 7.82 -2.94 23.64
CA LYS A 136 9.00 -2.14 23.33
C LYS A 136 9.77 -2.73 22.15
N GLY A 137 10.29 -1.84 21.31
CA GLY A 137 11.11 -2.25 20.16
C GLY A 137 10.35 -3.10 19.16
N MET A 138 9.11 -2.71 18.82
CA MET A 138 8.36 -3.38 17.76
C MET A 138 8.82 -2.88 16.40
N ASP A 139 9.50 -3.76 15.68
CA ASP A 139 9.96 -3.51 14.31
C ASP A 139 9.03 -4.20 13.32
N LEU A 140 8.81 -3.53 12.20
CA LEU A 140 7.96 -4.02 11.13
C LEU A 140 8.61 -3.73 9.79
N LYS A 141 8.66 -4.73 8.92
CA LYS A 141 9.14 -4.62 7.55
C LYS A 141 8.12 -5.21 6.60
N ILE A 142 7.67 -4.42 5.64
CA ILE A 142 6.73 -4.81 4.58
C ILE A 142 7.43 -4.59 3.24
N THR A 143 7.51 -5.64 2.43
CA THR A 143 8.01 -5.56 1.06
C THR A 143 6.90 -5.95 0.09
N ALA A 144 6.57 -5.05 -0.82
CA ALA A 144 5.53 -5.25 -1.80
C ALA A 144 5.95 -4.73 -3.19
N THR A 145 5.47 -5.38 -4.24
CA THR A 145 5.66 -4.93 -5.62
C THR A 145 4.32 -4.50 -6.21
N LEU A 146 4.31 -3.47 -7.06
CA LEU A 146 3.14 -3.13 -7.87
C LEU A 146 3.30 -3.73 -9.27
N VAL A 147 2.24 -4.33 -9.79
CA VAL A 147 2.21 -4.91 -11.14
C VAL A 147 0.94 -4.47 -11.87
N ASN A 148 1.02 -4.46 -13.19
CA ASN A 148 -0.15 -4.36 -14.04
C ASN A 148 -0.90 -5.68 -14.08
N ASP A 149 -2.21 -5.63 -13.83
CA ASP A 149 -3.11 -6.76 -13.99
C ASP A 149 -4.26 -6.33 -14.90
N ASN A 150 -4.11 -6.61 -16.20
CA ASN A 150 -5.11 -6.32 -17.23
C ASN A 150 -5.58 -4.85 -17.24
N GLY A 151 -4.66 -3.89 -17.12
CA GLY A 151 -4.98 -2.46 -17.12
C GLY A 151 -5.39 -1.89 -15.76
N SER A 152 -5.34 -2.69 -14.68
CA SER A 152 -5.42 -2.25 -13.29
C SER A 152 -4.06 -2.37 -12.60
N LEU A 153 -3.87 -1.69 -11.46
CA LEU A 153 -2.72 -1.92 -10.58
C LEU A 153 -3.06 -2.97 -9.51
N LYS A 154 -2.09 -3.83 -9.23
CA LYS A 154 -2.18 -4.88 -8.21
C LYS A 154 -0.95 -4.87 -7.32
N ILE A 155 -1.18 -5.06 -6.02
CA ILE A 155 -0.12 -5.25 -5.03
C ILE A 155 0.19 -6.74 -4.90
N VAL A 156 1.46 -7.08 -5.06
CA VAL A 156 2.00 -8.41 -4.77
C VAL A 156 2.88 -8.31 -3.53
N SER A 157 2.40 -8.83 -2.40
CA SER A 157 3.20 -8.93 -1.18
C SER A 157 4.32 -9.96 -1.36
N ARG A 158 5.51 -9.62 -0.88
CA ARG A 158 6.71 -10.48 -0.95
C ARG A 158 7.09 -10.98 0.44
N GLU A 159 7.26 -10.06 1.37
CA GLU A 159 7.73 -10.34 2.73
C GLU A 159 7.01 -9.39 3.68
N ASN A 160 6.52 -9.93 4.79
CA ASN A 160 6.03 -9.14 5.92
C ASN A 160 6.62 -9.77 7.16
N ASP A 161 7.40 -8.99 7.90
CA ASP A 161 8.05 -9.41 9.12
C ASP A 161 7.75 -8.43 10.23
N CYS A 162 7.43 -8.94 11.42
CA CYS A 162 7.17 -8.15 12.61
C CYS A 162 7.85 -8.83 13.78
N THR A 163 8.70 -8.09 14.46
CA THR A 163 9.44 -8.56 15.63
C THR A 163 9.20 -7.63 16.80
N VAL A 164 9.22 -8.18 18.01
CA VAL A 164 9.15 -7.42 19.26
C VAL A 164 10.38 -7.73 20.08
N GLU A 165 11.15 -6.70 20.42
CA GLU A 165 12.36 -6.85 21.25
C GLU A 165 12.02 -7.32 22.66
N ASN A 166 11.11 -6.62 23.34
CA ASN A 166 10.70 -6.96 24.69
C ASN A 166 9.31 -6.42 25.04
N ILE A 167 8.76 -6.91 26.15
CA ILE A 167 7.55 -6.37 26.78
C ILE A 167 7.78 -6.18 28.28
N ASP A 168 7.13 -5.18 28.85
CA ASP A 168 7.06 -4.96 30.29
C ASP A 168 5.62 -5.14 30.76
N ILE A 169 5.40 -6.04 31.70
CA ILE A 169 4.07 -6.43 32.17
C ILE A 169 3.89 -5.92 33.60
N HIS A 170 2.81 -5.19 33.83
CA HIS A 170 2.41 -4.64 35.12
C HIS A 170 1.13 -5.33 35.59
N ILE A 171 1.23 -6.04 36.71
CA ILE A 171 0.08 -6.67 37.39
C ILE A 171 -0.22 -5.93 38.68
N ASN A 172 -1.49 -5.62 38.89
CA ASN A 172 -1.99 -5.16 40.18
C ASN A 172 -2.20 -6.38 41.11
N GLY A 173 -1.21 -6.73 41.94
CA GLY A 173 -1.35 -7.82 42.93
C GLY A 173 -0.09 -8.67 43.14
N GLY A 174 -0.22 -9.76 43.91
CA GLY A 174 0.90 -10.64 44.29
C GLY A 174 1.23 -11.77 43.30
N ALA A 175 0.62 -11.77 42.10
CA ALA A 175 0.72 -12.83 41.12
C ALA A 175 1.88 -12.64 40.11
N SER A 176 2.95 -11.93 40.48
CA SER A 176 4.06 -11.59 39.57
C SER A 176 4.72 -12.81 38.90
N TRP A 177 4.66 -14.00 39.53
CA TRP A 177 5.19 -15.24 38.94
C TRP A 177 4.41 -15.74 37.72
N VAL A 178 3.16 -15.29 37.52
CA VAL A 178 2.34 -15.60 36.34
C VAL A 178 2.90 -14.90 35.10
N VAL A 179 3.50 -13.72 35.28
CA VAL A 179 4.03 -12.85 34.22
C VAL A 179 5.12 -13.51 33.40
N ASP A 180 6.16 -14.03 34.07
CA ASP A 180 7.34 -14.64 33.42
C ASP A 180 6.94 -15.83 32.53
N ALA A 181 5.85 -16.52 32.89
CA ALA A 181 5.37 -17.67 32.14
C ALA A 181 4.73 -17.29 30.80
N PHE A 182 4.29 -16.04 30.61
CA PHE A 182 3.56 -15.60 29.42
C PHE A 182 4.35 -14.71 28.46
N GLN A 183 5.49 -14.17 28.89
CA GLN A 183 6.20 -13.14 28.12
C GLN A 183 6.43 -13.51 26.65
N LYS A 184 6.97 -14.71 26.39
CA LYS A 184 7.22 -15.20 25.02
C LYS A 184 5.95 -15.45 24.22
N MET A 185 4.88 -15.89 24.88
CA MET A 185 3.60 -16.15 24.21
C MET A 185 2.88 -14.84 23.85
N ILE A 186 2.94 -13.83 24.72
CA ILE A 186 2.43 -12.49 24.42
C ILE A 186 3.19 -11.91 23.23
N ILE A 187 4.53 -11.90 23.26
CA ILE A 187 5.37 -11.44 22.15
C ILE A 187 4.96 -12.11 20.83
N SER A 188 4.94 -13.44 20.79
CA SER A 188 4.58 -14.19 19.58
C SER A 188 3.15 -13.90 19.11
N THR A 189 2.22 -13.67 20.05
CA THR A 189 0.83 -13.34 19.73
C THR A 189 0.70 -11.94 19.16
N VAL A 190 1.43 -10.95 19.70
CA VAL A 190 1.51 -9.59 19.14
C VAL A 190 2.07 -9.65 17.72
N GLU A 191 3.25 -10.24 17.53
CA GLU A 191 3.94 -10.35 16.22
C GLU A 191 3.03 -10.97 15.16
N LYS A 192 2.39 -12.10 15.49
CA LYS A 192 1.50 -12.82 14.57
C LYS A 192 0.22 -12.02 14.27
N THR A 193 -0.39 -11.40 15.27
CA THR A 193 -1.65 -10.66 15.10
C THR A 193 -1.43 -9.39 14.29
N VAL A 194 -0.36 -8.63 14.58
CA VAL A 194 0.05 -7.45 13.82
C VAL A 194 0.38 -7.82 12.38
N SER A 195 1.18 -8.86 12.15
CA SER A 195 1.51 -9.35 10.80
C SER A 195 0.26 -9.73 10.01
N THR A 196 -0.67 -10.46 10.63
CA THR A 196 -1.95 -10.83 10.01
C THR A 196 -2.75 -9.59 9.63
N LYS A 197 -2.84 -8.61 10.54
CA LYS A 197 -3.63 -7.41 10.31
C LYS A 197 -3.06 -6.52 9.21
N ILE A 198 -1.75 -6.51 9.05
CA ILE A 198 -1.08 -5.81 7.96
C ILE A 198 -1.42 -6.47 6.62
N VAL A 199 -1.35 -7.79 6.53
CA VAL A 199 -1.72 -8.52 5.31
C VAL A 199 -3.19 -8.25 4.93
N GLU A 200 -4.10 -8.22 5.91
CA GLU A 200 -5.50 -7.84 5.67
C GLU A 200 -5.64 -6.41 5.11
N ASN A 201 -4.94 -5.44 5.70
CA ASN A 201 -5.00 -4.05 5.25
C ASN A 201 -4.35 -3.85 3.88
N MET A 202 -3.27 -4.59 3.58
CA MET A 202 -2.69 -4.61 2.23
C MET A 202 -3.67 -5.17 1.19
N LYS A 203 -4.44 -6.22 1.52
CA LYS A 203 -5.49 -6.73 0.63
C LYS A 203 -6.60 -5.70 0.37
N LYS A 204 -6.93 -4.88 1.37
CA LYS A 204 -7.88 -3.77 1.18
C LYS A 204 -7.32 -2.69 0.27
N LEU A 205 -6.03 -2.34 0.43
CA LEU A 205 -5.35 -1.39 -0.45
C LEU A 205 -5.25 -1.93 -1.89
N ASP A 206 -4.92 -3.22 -2.04
CA ASP A 206 -4.89 -3.92 -3.33
C ASP A 206 -6.26 -3.87 -4.02
N SER A 207 -7.33 -4.19 -3.27
CA SER A 207 -8.71 -4.11 -3.77
C SER A 207 -9.07 -2.70 -4.20
N PHE A 208 -8.65 -1.67 -3.45
CA PHE A 208 -8.85 -0.28 -3.82
C PHE A 208 -8.14 0.08 -5.13
N LEU A 209 -6.86 -0.29 -5.28
CA LEU A 209 -6.10 -0.03 -6.51
C LEU A 209 -6.70 -0.76 -7.72
N GLN A 210 -7.17 -1.99 -7.54
CA GLN A 210 -7.84 -2.74 -8.60
C GLN A 210 -9.21 -2.15 -8.98
N SER A 211 -9.88 -1.48 -8.03
CA SER A 211 -11.16 -0.81 -8.25
C SER A 211 -11.05 0.55 -8.97
N LEU A 212 -9.82 1.06 -9.18
CA LEU A 212 -9.63 2.29 -9.93
C LEU A 212 -10.26 2.15 -11.32
N PRO A 213 -11.02 3.17 -11.78
CA PRO A 213 -11.74 3.08 -13.03
C PRO A 213 -10.76 2.96 -14.20
N LYS A 214 -10.97 1.98 -15.06
CA LYS A 214 -10.23 1.82 -16.33
C LYS A 214 -10.65 2.81 -17.41
N GLN A 215 -11.76 3.50 -17.18
CA GLN A 215 -12.30 4.47 -18.10
C GLN A 215 -13.14 5.49 -17.33
N ARG A 216 -13.12 6.74 -17.77
CA ARG A 216 -13.97 7.80 -17.21
C ARG A 216 -14.72 8.52 -18.30
N LYS A 217 -16.05 8.45 -18.29
CA LYS A 217 -16.90 9.29 -19.15
C LYS A 217 -16.68 10.76 -18.79
N ILE A 218 -16.43 11.59 -19.80
CA ILE A 218 -16.33 13.05 -19.67
C ILE A 218 -17.71 13.64 -19.93
N ASP A 219 -18.31 13.28 -21.06
CA ASP A 219 -19.67 13.66 -21.47
C ASP A 219 -20.26 12.61 -22.43
N ASP A 220 -21.36 12.92 -23.11
CA ASP A 220 -22.04 12.00 -24.03
C ASP A 220 -21.25 11.71 -25.32
N ALA A 221 -20.28 12.55 -25.66
CA ALA A 221 -19.44 12.38 -26.83
C ALA A 221 -18.18 11.58 -26.51
N ALA A 222 -17.59 11.79 -25.32
CA ALA A 222 -16.23 11.33 -25.03
C ALA A 222 -16.07 10.66 -23.65
N ALA A 223 -15.17 9.68 -23.62
CA ALA A 223 -14.62 9.09 -22.40
C ALA A 223 -13.09 9.06 -22.48
N VAL A 224 -12.39 8.97 -21.36
CA VAL A 224 -10.93 8.82 -21.30
C VAL A 224 -10.59 7.40 -20.87
N ASN A 225 -9.67 6.76 -21.58
CA ASN A 225 -9.10 5.47 -21.20
C ASN A 225 -8.07 5.68 -20.07
N LEU A 226 -8.34 5.10 -18.91
CA LEU A 226 -7.50 5.18 -17.71
C LEU A 226 -6.78 3.86 -17.40
N THR A 227 -6.75 2.90 -18.33
CA THR A 227 -6.03 1.65 -18.11
C THR A 227 -4.55 1.92 -17.93
N PHE A 228 -3.95 1.31 -16.91
CA PHE A 228 -2.50 1.32 -16.73
C PHE A 228 -1.83 0.55 -17.88
N THR A 229 -0.71 1.07 -18.39
CA THR A 229 0.03 0.48 -19.51
C THR A 229 1.38 -0.02 -19.02
N GLY A 230 1.50 -1.34 -18.84
CA GLY A 230 2.72 -1.96 -18.31
C GLY A 230 2.86 -1.82 -16.80
N ASN A 231 3.93 -2.44 -16.27
CA ASN A 231 4.23 -2.43 -14.84
C ASN A 231 4.80 -1.08 -14.40
N PRO A 232 4.52 -0.64 -13.16
CA PRO A 232 5.17 0.53 -12.58
C PRO A 232 6.70 0.44 -12.62
N VAL A 233 7.34 1.57 -12.88
CA VAL A 233 8.80 1.71 -12.91
C VAL A 233 9.25 2.29 -11.57
N LEU A 234 10.17 1.58 -10.91
CA LEU A 234 10.75 2.02 -9.64
C LEU A 234 12.04 2.80 -9.91
N GLY A 235 12.05 4.08 -9.55
CA GLY A 235 13.23 4.93 -9.55
C GLY A 235 13.94 4.92 -8.20
N ASN A 236 14.87 5.86 -8.01
CA ASN A 236 15.51 6.08 -6.71
C ASN A 236 14.55 6.85 -5.78
N SER A 237 13.89 6.16 -4.87
CA SER A 237 12.78 6.67 -4.05
C SER A 237 11.62 7.25 -4.87
N SER A 238 11.25 6.63 -5.98
CA SER A 238 10.11 7.06 -6.78
C SER A 238 9.39 5.90 -7.46
N VAL A 239 8.10 6.11 -7.76
CA VAL A 239 7.27 5.16 -8.50
C VAL A 239 6.63 5.90 -9.67
N GLU A 240 6.88 5.44 -10.88
CA GLU A 240 6.25 5.95 -12.10
C GLU A 240 5.25 4.94 -12.63
N VAL A 241 4.07 5.43 -13.00
CA VAL A 241 3.01 4.62 -13.63
C VAL A 241 2.54 5.32 -14.89
N ASP A 242 2.37 4.54 -15.96
CA ASP A 242 1.81 5.02 -17.21
C ASP A 242 0.35 4.57 -17.32
N ILE A 243 -0.51 5.46 -17.82
CA ILE A 243 -1.87 5.12 -18.25
C ILE A 243 -2.05 5.47 -19.72
N ASN A 244 -2.99 4.78 -20.37
CA ASN A 244 -3.31 5.00 -21.77
C ASN A 244 -3.62 6.49 -22.04
N GLY A 245 -4.59 7.07 -21.32
CA GLY A 245 -4.88 8.49 -21.32
C GLY A 245 -5.62 9.03 -22.56
N LEU A 246 -5.84 8.23 -23.60
CA LEU A 246 -6.49 8.68 -24.83
C LEU A 246 -8.01 8.82 -24.67
N PHE A 247 -8.58 9.74 -25.44
CA PHE A 247 -10.03 9.92 -25.53
C PHE A 247 -10.66 8.91 -26.50
N LEU A 248 -11.80 8.38 -26.10
CA LEU A 248 -12.61 7.36 -26.77
C LEU A 248 -13.99 7.94 -27.11
N PRO A 249 -14.49 7.82 -28.35
CA PRO A 249 -15.85 8.21 -28.70
C PRO A 249 -16.86 7.22 -28.14
N LYS A 250 -17.95 7.70 -27.53
CA LYS A 250 -19.08 6.87 -27.03
C LYS A 250 -18.69 5.65 -26.19
N GLY A 251 -17.51 5.67 -25.58
CA GLY A 251 -17.01 4.57 -24.76
C GLY A 251 -16.40 3.38 -25.50
N ASP A 252 -16.28 3.42 -26.83
CA ASP A 252 -15.61 2.40 -27.64
C ASP A 252 -14.19 2.81 -28.02
N ASP A 253 -13.28 1.84 -28.07
CA ASP A 253 -11.84 2.02 -28.27
C ASP A 253 -11.52 2.65 -29.66
N VAL A 254 -10.92 3.85 -29.67
CA VAL A 254 -10.28 4.42 -30.87
C VAL A 254 -8.79 4.18 -30.80
N LYS A 255 -8.26 3.49 -31.81
CA LYS A 255 -6.82 3.35 -32.01
C LYS A 255 -6.27 4.66 -32.59
N VAL A 256 -5.70 5.49 -31.73
CA VAL A 256 -4.83 6.60 -32.14
C VAL A 256 -3.39 6.08 -32.15
N SER A 257 -2.65 6.35 -33.23
CA SER A 257 -1.22 6.01 -33.34
C SER A 257 -0.38 7.21 -32.92
N GLY A 258 0.60 6.97 -32.03
CA GLY A 258 1.42 8.00 -31.40
C GLY A 258 2.88 7.63 -31.30
N SER A 259 3.74 8.63 -31.15
CA SER A 259 5.18 8.47 -30.97
C SER A 259 5.55 8.86 -29.55
N ARG A 260 6.18 7.94 -28.81
CA ARG A 260 6.67 8.18 -27.44
C ARG A 260 7.56 9.42 -27.37
N SER A 261 7.29 10.29 -26.40
CA SER A 261 8.23 11.32 -25.96
C SER A 261 8.73 10.99 -24.57
N SER A 262 10.05 10.98 -24.37
CA SER A 262 10.62 10.77 -23.05
C SER A 262 10.29 11.98 -22.15
N SER A 263 9.48 11.76 -21.12
CA SER A 263 9.21 12.76 -20.09
C SER A 263 10.49 13.04 -19.30
N VAL A 264 10.99 14.27 -19.39
CA VAL A 264 12.12 14.74 -18.58
C VAL A 264 11.52 15.39 -17.32
N PHE A 265 11.44 14.63 -16.23
CA PHE A 265 11.05 15.16 -14.94
C PHE A 265 12.21 15.99 -14.34
N GLY A 266 12.31 17.26 -14.72
CA GLY A 266 13.31 18.18 -14.18
C GLY A 266 12.91 18.77 -12.83
N GLY A 267 13.74 18.57 -11.80
CA GLY A 267 14.06 19.53 -10.71
C GLY A 267 12.96 20.05 -9.76
N VAL A 268 11.66 19.81 -9.98
CA VAL A 268 10.62 20.36 -9.11
C VAL A 268 10.34 19.41 -7.93
N LYS A 269 10.48 19.91 -6.69
CA LYS A 269 10.07 19.19 -5.47
C LYS A 269 8.55 19.16 -5.35
N ARG A 270 7.89 18.20 -6.01
CA ARG A 270 6.45 17.92 -5.89
C ARG A 270 6.25 16.47 -5.46
N MET A 271 5.13 16.19 -4.78
CA MET A 271 4.76 14.81 -4.41
C MET A 271 4.39 13.97 -5.65
N VAL A 272 3.67 14.58 -6.59
CA VAL A 272 3.20 13.96 -7.82
C VAL A 272 3.51 14.88 -8.99
N THR A 273 4.04 14.33 -10.06
CA THR A 273 4.18 15.00 -11.35
C THR A 273 3.43 14.21 -12.41
N ILE A 274 2.66 14.91 -13.24
CA ILE A 274 1.89 14.31 -14.34
C ILE A 274 2.47 14.85 -15.64
N SER A 275 2.90 13.96 -16.51
CA SER A 275 3.27 14.26 -17.90
C SER A 275 2.13 13.83 -18.80
N VAL A 276 1.76 14.68 -19.76
CA VAL A 276 0.67 14.43 -20.72
C VAL A 276 1.25 14.63 -22.10
N GLU A 277 1.23 13.58 -22.92
CA GLU A 277 1.72 13.63 -24.31
C GLU A 277 0.73 14.36 -25.24
N GLU A 278 1.22 14.85 -26.38
CA GLU A 278 0.42 15.59 -27.36
C GLU A 278 -0.77 14.75 -27.90
N GLU A 279 -0.55 13.45 -28.01
CA GLU A 279 -1.53 12.44 -28.43
C GLU A 279 -2.82 12.46 -27.61
N VAL A 280 -2.75 12.80 -26.33
CA VAL A 280 -3.94 12.96 -25.47
C VAL A 280 -4.83 14.08 -26.01
N PHE A 281 -4.24 15.23 -26.34
CA PHE A 281 -4.95 16.39 -26.88
C PHE A 281 -5.44 16.14 -28.32
N ASN A 282 -4.64 15.46 -29.13
CA ASN A 282 -5.00 15.08 -30.49
C ASN A 282 -6.19 14.10 -30.50
N SER A 283 -6.19 13.10 -29.60
CA SER A 283 -7.31 12.17 -29.47
C SER A 283 -8.59 12.85 -29.01
N ALA A 284 -8.51 13.79 -28.05
CA ALA A 284 -9.66 14.57 -27.59
C ALA A 284 -10.27 15.37 -28.75
N THR A 285 -9.43 16.12 -29.48
CA THR A 285 -9.87 16.96 -30.60
C THR A 285 -10.54 16.12 -31.69
N LEU A 286 -9.98 14.96 -32.01
CA LEU A 286 -10.53 14.05 -33.01
C LEU A 286 -11.92 13.52 -32.62
N VAL A 287 -12.11 13.12 -31.35
CA VAL A 287 -13.39 12.63 -30.84
C VAL A 287 -14.47 13.70 -30.96
N TYR A 288 -14.20 14.93 -30.50
CA TYR A 288 -15.19 16.01 -30.54
C TYR A 288 -15.47 16.52 -31.96
N PHE A 289 -14.46 16.56 -32.83
CA PHE A 289 -14.65 16.96 -34.23
C PHE A 289 -15.57 16.00 -34.98
N ASN A 290 -15.39 14.68 -34.77
CA ASN A 290 -16.18 13.66 -35.44
C ASN A 290 -17.65 13.67 -34.98
N VAL A 291 -17.91 13.90 -33.69
CA VAL A 291 -19.29 14.01 -33.18
C VAL A 291 -19.99 15.26 -33.75
N SER A 292 -19.28 16.39 -33.82
CA SER A 292 -19.84 17.64 -34.37
C SER A 292 -20.17 17.52 -35.85
N SER A 293 -19.33 16.79 -36.61
CA SER A 293 -19.54 16.55 -38.05
C SER A 293 -20.72 15.62 -38.33
N GLN A 294 -21.11 14.75 -37.39
CA GLN A 294 -22.29 13.89 -37.51
C GLN A 294 -23.63 14.60 -37.21
N ILE A 295 -23.61 15.75 -36.53
CA ILE A 295 -24.81 16.56 -36.24
C ILE A 295 -25.19 17.46 -37.42
N LEU A 296 -24.25 17.68 -38.35
CA LEU A 296 -24.39 18.55 -39.52
C LEU A 296 -24.85 17.82 -40.79
N ILE A 297 -25.19 16.53 -40.70
CA ILE A 297 -25.74 15.68 -41.77
C ILE A 297 -27.13 15.20 -41.34
#